data_AF-A0A1S1YZU0-F1
#
_entry.id   AF-A0A1S1YZU0-F1
#
_cell.length_a   1.000
_cell.length_b   1.000
_cell.length_c   1.000
_cell.angle_alpha   90.00
_cell.angle_beta   90.00
_cell.angle_gamma   90.00
#
_symmetry.space_group_name_H-M   'P 1'
#
loop_
_entity.id
_entity.type
_entity.pdbx_description
1 polymer ?
#
loop_
_entity_poly.entity_id
_entity_poly.type
_entity_poly.pdbx_seq_one_letter_code
_entity_poly.pdbx_strand_id
1 'polypeptide(L)' 'MTMAHDEHQVKTKGKAPIYKMIEGKMTKVGYLPKNHHVVIKKDPHIKGKQEYKATVNYHETECGHLISSRYFQTIKKP' A
#
# COMPACT_ATOMS: atom_id res chain seq x y z
N MET A 1 3.60 -16.04 20.73
CA MET A 1 4.42 -14.87 20.34
C MET A 1 3.59 -14.07 19.35
N THR A 2 3.00 -12.98 19.82
CA THR A 2 2.18 -12.05 19.03
C THR A 2 3.07 -11.45 17.94
N MET A 3 2.83 -11.84 16.68
CA MET A 3 3.53 -11.25 15.55
C MET A 3 3.16 -9.77 15.51
N ALA A 4 4.06 -8.93 16.02
CA ALA A 4 4.00 -7.49 15.82
C ALA A 4 4.07 -7.28 14.31
N HIS A 5 2.93 -7.04 13.67
CA HIS A 5 2.92 -6.52 12.32
C HIS A 5 3.66 -5.19 12.42
N ASP A 6 4.88 -5.14 11.87
CA ASP A 6 5.74 -3.96 11.89
C ASP A 6 5.02 -2.89 11.04
N GLU A 7 4.21 -2.05 11.67
CA GLU A 7 3.44 -1.01 11.01
C GLU A 7 4.34 0.18 10.68
N HIS A 8 4.18 0.75 9.49
CA HIS A 8 4.96 1.89 9.02
C HIS A 8 4.02 2.99 8.56
N GLN A 9 4.21 4.19 9.09
CA GLN A 9 3.55 5.37 8.56
C GLN A 9 4.26 5.79 7.28
N VAL A 10 3.54 5.86 6.16
CA VAL A 10 4.04 6.33 4.87
C VAL A 10 3.21 7.49 4.36
N LYS A 11 3.83 8.34 3.54
CA LYS A 11 3.15 9.47 2.90
C LYS A 11 2.96 9.18 1.42
N THR A 12 1.78 9.45 0.88
CA THR A 12 1.50 9.24 -0.56
C THR A 12 2.14 10.34 -1.42
N LYS A 13 2.84 9.96 -2.51
CA LYS A 13 3.48 10.89 -3.46
C LYS A 13 2.46 11.67 -4.31
N GLY A 14 1.30 11.08 -4.57
CA GLY A 14 0.25 11.60 -5.45
C GLY A 14 -1.12 11.09 -5.04
N LYS A 15 -2.12 11.25 -5.91
CA LYS A 15 -3.42 10.59 -5.73
C LYS A 15 -3.22 9.08 -5.86
N ALA A 16 -3.13 8.39 -4.72
CA ALA A 16 -2.77 6.98 -4.66
C ALA A 16 -4.05 6.13 -4.79
N PRO A 17 -4.18 5.27 -5.81
CA PRO A 17 -5.33 4.38 -5.91
C PRO A 17 -5.32 3.37 -4.75
N ILE A 18 -6.49 3.16 -4.15
CA ILE A 18 -6.72 2.14 -3.13
C ILE A 18 -7.51 0.98 -3.72
N TYR A 19 -7.14 -0.23 -3.30
CA TYR A 19 -7.77 -1.46 -3.74
C TYR A 19 -8.31 -2.25 -2.55
N LYS A 20 -9.27 -3.14 -2.80
CA LYS A 20 -9.72 -4.18 -1.87
C LYS A 20 -9.78 -5.51 -2.59
N MET A 21 -9.59 -6.59 -1.83
CA MET A 21 -9.91 -7.93 -2.31
C MET A 21 -11.41 -8.15 -2.12
N ILE A 22 -12.15 -8.22 -3.23
CA ILE A 22 -13.58 -8.50 -3.25
C ILE A 22 -13.73 -9.76 -4.11
N GLU A 23 -14.25 -10.84 -3.51
CA GLU A 23 -14.45 -12.13 -4.19
C GLU A 23 -13.17 -12.66 -4.87
N GLY A 24 -12.02 -12.50 -4.20
CA GLY A 24 -10.71 -12.91 -4.73
C GLY A 24 -10.15 -12.03 -5.85
N LYS A 25 -10.86 -10.96 -6.26
CA LYS A 25 -10.40 -9.98 -7.24
C LYS A 25 -9.97 -8.69 -6.57
N MET A 26 -8.84 -8.14 -7.03
CA MET A 26 -8.33 -6.85 -6.56
C MET A 26 -9.06 -5.72 -7.28
N THR A 27 -10.06 -5.16 -6.62
CA THR A 27 -10.93 -4.11 -7.17
C THR A 27 -10.50 -2.75 -6.65
N LYS A 28 -10.40 -1.77 -7.54
CA LYS A 28 -10.11 -0.38 -7.18
C LYS A 28 -11.35 0.24 -6.56
N VAL A 29 -11.24 0.72 -5.32
CA VAL A 29 -12.38 1.25 -4.56
C VAL A 29 -12.31 2.76 -4.33
N GLY A 30 -11.23 3.41 -4.78
CA GLY A 30 -11.09 4.86 -4.67
C GLY A 30 -9.66 5.34 -4.80
N TYR A 31 -9.42 6.51 -4.22
CA TYR A 31 -8.11 7.14 -4.17
C TYR A 31 -7.89 7.81 -2.82
N LEU A 32 -6.65 7.76 -2.35
CA LEU A 32 -6.16 8.61 -1.28
C LEU A 32 -5.68 9.93 -1.87
N PRO A 33 -5.85 11.05 -1.13
CA PRO A 33 -5.31 12.33 -1.55
C PRO A 33 -3.77 12.29 -1.61
N LYS A 34 -3.20 13.24 -2.35
CA LYS A 34 -1.76 13.47 -2.38
C LYS A 34 -1.28 13.91 -0.99
N ASN A 35 -0.07 13.52 -0.61
CA ASN A 35 0.55 13.88 0.66
C ASN A 35 -0.24 13.39 1.89
N HIS A 36 -1.08 12.37 1.71
CA HIS A 36 -1.85 11.77 2.80
C HIS A 36 -0.95 10.78 3.55
N HIS A 37 -1.00 10.83 4.88
CA HIS A 37 -0.31 9.86 5.71
C HIS A 37 -1.20 8.64 5.91
N VAL A 38 -0.65 7.46 5.70
CA VAL A 38 -1.34 6.18 5.92
C VAL A 38 -0.41 5.25 6.66
N VAL A 39 -0.96 4.49 7.60
CA VAL A 39 -0.24 3.39 8.22
C VAL A 39 -0.43 2.14 7.37
N ILE A 40 0.68 1.50 7.01
CA ILE A 40 0.72 0.26 6.25
C ILE A 40 1.44 -0.83 7.03
N LYS A 41 1.08 -2.08 6.78
CA LYS A 41 1.91 -3.22 7.18
C LYS A 41 3.19 -3.23 6.34
N LYS A 42 4.35 -3.32 7.01
CA LYS A 42 5.65 -3.36 6.34
C LYS A 42 5.76 -4.54 5.38
N ASP A 43 5.28 -5.70 5.79
CA ASP A 43 5.19 -6.84 4.89
C ASP A 43 4.10 -6.60 3.83
N PRO A 44 4.46 -6.64 2.54
CA PRO A 44 3.47 -6.56 1.48
C PRO A 44 2.49 -7.72 1.57
N HIS A 45 1.20 -7.40 1.50
CA HIS A 45 0.13 -8.39 1.34
C HIS A 45 0.22 -9.08 -0.04
N ILE A 46 0.61 -8.33 -1.07
CA ILE A 46 0.90 -8.88 -2.40
C ILE A 46 2.32 -8.50 -2.78
N LYS A 47 3.19 -9.50 -2.92
CA LYS A 47 4.59 -9.33 -3.33
C LYS A 47 4.73 -9.55 -4.83
N GLY A 48 5.41 -8.62 -5.49
CA GLY A 48 5.90 -8.80 -6.85
C GLY A 48 4.84 -8.93 -7.93
N LYS A 49 3.67 -8.29 -7.79
CA LYS A 49 2.64 -8.29 -8.83
C LYS A 49 3.15 -7.55 -10.07
N GLN A 50 3.13 -8.20 -11.23
CA GLN A 50 3.57 -7.60 -12.48
C GLN A 50 2.44 -6.72 -13.06
N GLU A 51 2.68 -5.41 -13.15
CA GLU A 51 1.78 -4.45 -13.80
C GLU A 51 2.57 -3.66 -14.85
N TYR A 52 2.10 -3.66 -16.11
CA TYR A 52 2.64 -2.80 -17.18
C TYR A 52 4.18 -2.70 -17.19
N LYS A 53 4.86 -3.86 -17.16
CA LYS A 53 6.34 -4.01 -17.17
C LYS A 53 7.06 -3.64 -15.86
N ALA A 54 6.34 -3.36 -14.78
CA ALA A 54 6.91 -3.10 -13.46
C ALA A 54 6.43 -4.15 -12.45
N THR A 55 7.35 -4.57 -11.59
CA THR A 55 7.06 -5.42 -10.43
C THR A 55 6.69 -4.52 -9.26
N VAL A 56 5.46 -4.61 -8.77
CA VAL A 56 4.94 -3.76 -7.70
C VAL A 56 4.48 -4.58 -6.49
N ASN A 57 4.73 -4.04 -5.31
CA ASN A 57 4.26 -4.62 -4.05
C ASN A 57 3.00 -3.86 -3.61
N TYR A 58 2.03 -4.56 -3.03
CA TYR A 58 0.87 -3.95 -2.38
C TYR A 58 0.95 -4.18 -0.89
N HIS A 59 0.81 -3.10 -0.13
CA HIS A 59 0.77 -3.13 1.32
C HIS A 59 -0.65 -2.87 1.78
N GLU A 60 -1.04 -3.61 2.81
CA GLU A 60 -2.33 -3.43 3.46
C GLU A 60 -2.24 -2.28 4.46
N THR A 61 -3.22 -1.38 4.43
CA THR A 61 -3.38 -0.30 5.41
C THR A 61 -4.08 -0.81 6.66
N GLU A 62 -4.03 -0.01 7.73
CA GLU A 62 -4.84 -0.22 8.95
C GLU A 62 -6.34 -0.42 8.66
N CYS A 63 -6.87 0.20 7.59
CA CYS A 63 -8.27 0.09 7.16
C CYS A 63 -8.56 -1.11 6.24
N GLY A 64 -7.58 -2.00 6.01
CA GLY A 64 -7.72 -3.15 5.11
C GLY A 64 -7.74 -2.78 3.62
N HIS A 65 -7.23 -1.62 3.24
CA HIS A 65 -7.04 -1.24 1.83
C HIS A 65 -5.65 -1.62 1.36
N LEU A 66 -5.54 -1.99 0.09
CA LEU A 66 -4.26 -2.29 -0.55
C LEU A 66 -3.76 -1.06 -1.33
N ILE A 67 -2.51 -0.66 -1.07
CA ILE A 67 -1.84 0.44 -1.77
C ILE A 67 -0.53 -0.05 -2.35
N SER A 68 -0.27 0.31 -3.60
CA SER A 68 0.99 -0.05 -4.25
C SER A 68 2.17 0.79 -3.74
N SER A 69 3.29 0.12 -3.49
CA SER A 69 4.53 0.72 -2.97
C SER A 69 5.09 1.85 -3.82
N ARG A 70 4.80 1.85 -5.13
CA ARG A 70 5.13 2.92 -6.08
C ARG A 70 4.52 4.28 -5.73
N TYR A 71 3.48 4.32 -4.90
CA TYR A 71 2.84 5.56 -4.46
C TYR A 71 3.34 6.07 -3.12
N PHE A 72 4.23 5.35 -2.44
CA PHE A 72 4.84 5.82 -1.21
C PHE A 72 5.96 6.81 -1.55
N GLN A 73 6.00 7.93 -0.84
CA GLN A 73 7.22 8.70 -0.74
C GLN A 73 8.20 7.88 0.08
N THR A 74 9.38 7.61 -0.49
CA THR A 74 10.51 7.15 0.29
C THR A 74 10.76 8.20 1.37
N ILE A 75 10.49 7.84 2.62
CA ILE A 75 10.90 8.64 3.76
C ILE A 75 12.42 8.51 3.76
N LYS A 76 13.11 9.48 3.15
CA LYS A 76 14.55 9.64 3.41
C LYS A 76 14.64 9.82 4.92
N LYS A 77 15.16 8.80 5.62
CA LYS A 77 15.59 9.00 7.00
C LYS A 77 16.55 10.19 6.98
N PRO A 78 16.41 11.15 7.92
CA PRO A 78 17.37 12.22 8.09
C PRO A 78 18.77 11.66 8.36
#